data_AF-A0A0D2B888-F1
#
_entry.id   AF-A0A0D2B888-F1
#
_cell.length_a   1.000
_cell.length_b   1.000
_cell.length_c   1.000
_cell.angle_alpha   90.00
_cell.angle_beta   90.00
_cell.angle_gamma   90.00
#
_symmetry.space_group_name_H-M   'P 1'
#
loop_
_entity.id
_entity.type
_entity.pdbx_description
1 polymer ?
#
loop_
_entity_poly.entity_id
_entity_poly.type
_entity_poly.pdbx_seq_one_letter_code
_entity_poly.pdbx_strand_id
1 'polypeptide(L)'
;MWHIFSSIFETAVGVWVGSGCCPFPGLPDGSRTIISRLFVSLDEWACPCPHHITGPEKVFTTERTDCVRADKVVNHALGAAVHAFSVRWLPLLVGERIREDLLNTLSRRLWHDARTKVLSVLQRRCFRSVLALYVFGMTPIPPGTEDSPEARGSLGEVCIDTALRQLQYLTASKDLSCFSSASIARQPANSKIPGHERLYRDDDGYRLRETLSCWAGFVFDTSAALSTGRPSVLYAGVFAFAQDKTVQLLRSSIRQFHNNTEQWRLSGFDVTNQRAITIIQSASACKGLLWKAIACLREALSYNYDNPVVTQACTAILDIRQIFETTYAPLLAACKRALLFLTEEAQLHWYLLALHYQLGMLILFDTLKKCSKSHMLPDCDRLQCHAVQETVEVVSFGMQSKVMLQDVFRSHLPQRRQGTVVSLLSIDPYPHHVATALDLVANYLVESFQNGNVQQQTLHRILQISTEALKQVPQCSESLQTIRDNMSDRLGSLLDAQSEMVTGFIEHSSEPSPGGTAGVAQNGAGNFDFSNSPTNAGLDATAAYPSGNGARPCIHTPLDMSVASFEQWDWNSFAEAHLDFDDHGESMFLSEHGLLGVCGNINHPIHSEVPTN
;
A
#
# COMPACT_ATOMS: atom_id res chain seq x y z
N MET A 1 -3.61 -20.02 2.95
CA MET A 1 -4.02 -18.63 3.28
C MET A 1 -3.04 -17.95 4.21
N TRP A 2 -2.80 -18.42 5.44
CA TRP A 2 -1.80 -17.81 6.35
C TRP A 2 -0.44 -17.51 5.72
N HIS A 3 0.17 -18.46 5.00
CA HIS A 3 1.44 -18.20 4.26
C HIS A 3 1.34 -17.07 3.22
N ILE A 4 0.16 -16.87 2.61
CA ILE A 4 -0.06 -15.78 1.65
C ILE A 4 -0.03 -14.43 2.37
N PHE A 5 -0.77 -14.35 3.48
CA PHE A 5 -0.81 -13.19 4.35
C PHE A 5 0.57 -12.80 4.85
N SER A 6 1.36 -13.75 5.36
CA SER A 6 2.71 -13.50 5.86
C SER A 6 3.69 -13.11 4.75
N SER A 7 3.65 -13.79 3.59
CA SER A 7 4.56 -13.52 2.47
C SER A 7 4.32 -12.16 1.81
N ILE A 8 3.07 -11.71 1.70
CA ILE A 8 2.73 -10.48 0.99
C ILE A 8 2.47 -9.32 1.96
N PHE A 9 1.42 -9.44 2.78
CA PHE A 9 0.96 -8.35 3.64
C PHE A 9 1.94 -8.07 4.79
N GLU A 10 2.36 -9.09 5.54
CA GLU A 10 3.26 -8.86 6.67
C GLU A 10 4.68 -8.45 6.24
N THR A 11 5.10 -8.81 5.02
CA THR A 11 6.40 -8.37 4.46
C THR A 11 6.38 -6.87 4.12
N ALA A 12 5.29 -6.36 3.56
CA ALA A 12 5.14 -4.93 3.29
C ALA A 12 4.93 -4.12 4.58
N VAL A 13 3.98 -4.55 5.43
CA VAL A 13 3.67 -3.89 6.70
C VAL A 13 4.84 -3.95 7.67
N GLY A 14 5.59 -5.05 7.71
CA GLY A 14 6.74 -5.25 8.60
C GLY A 14 7.91 -4.31 8.33
N VAL A 15 7.97 -3.66 7.16
CA VAL A 15 8.94 -2.59 6.86
C VAL A 15 8.47 -1.23 7.35
N TRP A 16 7.16 -0.96 7.39
CA TRP A 16 6.61 0.28 7.99
C TRP A 16 6.48 0.19 9.51
N VAL A 17 6.28 -1.01 10.07
CA VAL A 17 6.15 -1.26 11.52
C VAL A 17 7.51 -1.66 12.14
N GLY A 18 8.50 -2.01 11.33
CA GLY A 18 9.87 -2.37 11.75
C GLY A 18 10.73 -1.19 12.22
N SER A 19 11.90 -1.51 12.79
CA SER A 19 12.77 -0.55 13.51
C SER A 19 13.17 0.68 12.70
N GLY A 20 13.59 0.53 11.44
CA GLY A 20 14.01 1.67 10.61
C GLY A 20 12.91 2.69 10.27
N CYS A 21 11.64 2.38 10.55
CA CYS A 21 10.48 3.26 10.33
C CYS A 21 9.76 3.61 11.65
N CYS A 22 9.98 2.83 12.70
CA CYS A 22 9.43 3.08 14.04
C CYS A 22 10.20 4.21 14.75
N PRO A 23 9.54 5.26 15.25
CA PRO A 23 10.21 6.39 15.89
C PRO A 23 10.50 6.15 17.39
N PHE A 24 10.20 4.97 17.92
CA PHE A 24 10.36 4.63 19.34
C PHE A 24 11.68 3.89 19.59
N PRO A 25 12.44 4.26 20.63
CA PRO A 25 13.77 3.70 20.89
C PRO A 25 13.73 2.24 21.36
N GLY A 26 14.84 1.54 21.20
CA GLY A 26 15.08 0.21 21.77
C GLY A 26 14.63 -0.98 20.91
N LEU A 27 14.41 -0.81 19.61
CA LEU A 27 14.20 -1.91 18.67
C LEU A 27 15.52 -2.36 18.04
N PRO A 28 15.74 -3.67 17.81
CA PRO A 28 16.91 -4.14 17.07
C PRO A 28 16.88 -3.64 15.61
N ASP A 29 18.01 -3.17 15.12
CA ASP A 29 18.16 -2.67 13.75
C ASP A 29 17.80 -3.75 12.72
N GLY A 30 17.05 -3.37 11.68
CA GLY A 30 16.66 -4.28 10.60
C GLY A 30 15.62 -5.35 10.97
N SER A 31 15.15 -5.43 12.21
CA SER A 31 14.11 -6.40 12.61
C SER A 31 12.78 -6.16 11.86
N ARG A 32 12.36 -7.13 11.04
CA ARG A 32 11.03 -7.09 10.39
C ARG A 32 9.95 -7.46 11.41
N THR A 33 9.00 -6.56 11.64
CA THR A 33 7.90 -6.84 12.56
C THR A 33 6.82 -7.69 11.88
N ILE A 34 6.77 -8.98 12.22
CA ILE A 34 5.66 -9.86 11.83
C ILE A 34 4.45 -9.54 12.73
N ILE A 35 3.46 -8.86 12.17
CA ILE A 35 2.38 -8.24 12.96
C ILE A 35 1.44 -9.26 13.62
N SER A 36 1.21 -10.41 12.99
CA SER A 36 0.49 -11.52 13.61
C SER A 36 1.23 -12.04 14.85
N ARG A 37 2.52 -12.35 14.74
CA ARG A 37 3.36 -12.76 15.88
C ARG A 37 3.37 -11.71 16.99
N LEU A 38 3.47 -10.42 16.64
CA LEU A 38 3.41 -9.31 17.60
C LEU A 38 2.12 -9.35 18.42
N PHE A 39 0.96 -9.28 17.76
CA PHE A 39 -0.34 -9.20 18.43
C PHE A 39 -0.72 -10.52 19.13
N VAL A 40 -0.32 -11.68 18.62
CA VAL A 40 -0.46 -12.97 19.31
C VAL A 40 0.39 -13.00 20.58
N SER A 41 1.67 -12.64 20.50
CA SER A 41 2.58 -12.69 21.65
C SER A 41 2.16 -11.77 22.80
N LEU A 42 1.55 -10.62 22.51
CA LEU A 42 1.02 -9.71 23.54
C LEU A 42 -0.15 -10.34 24.30
N ASP A 43 -1.04 -11.06 23.63
CA ASP A 43 -2.13 -11.81 24.27
C ASP A 43 -1.62 -13.02 25.08
N GLU A 44 -0.56 -13.68 24.61
CA GLU A 44 0.08 -14.81 25.31
C GLU A 44 0.80 -14.36 26.59
N TRP A 45 1.48 -13.21 26.53
CA TRP A 45 2.16 -12.59 27.68
C TRP A 45 1.17 -12.07 28.74
N ALA A 46 0.04 -11.53 28.28
CA ALA A 46 -1.05 -11.10 29.16
C ALA A 46 -1.89 -12.27 29.71
N CYS A 47 -1.60 -13.54 29.33
CA CYS A 47 -2.40 -14.68 29.73
C CYS A 47 -2.06 -15.15 31.16
N PRO A 48 -3.02 -15.16 32.11
CA PRO A 48 -2.77 -15.56 33.50
C PRO A 48 -2.78 -17.09 33.67
N CYS A 49 -2.18 -17.84 32.75
CA CYS A 49 -2.17 -19.30 32.77
C CYS A 49 -0.99 -19.84 33.62
N PRO A 50 -1.16 -20.95 34.37
CA PRO A 50 -0.12 -21.44 35.27
C PRO A 50 1.22 -21.79 34.63
N HIS A 51 1.24 -22.13 33.33
CA HIS A 51 2.45 -22.47 32.60
C HIS A 51 3.41 -21.28 32.37
N HIS A 52 2.95 -20.04 32.52
CA HIS A 52 3.81 -18.84 32.45
C HIS A 52 4.20 -18.28 33.85
N ILE A 53 3.84 -18.96 34.94
CA ILE A 53 4.13 -18.51 36.32
C ILE A 53 5.52 -18.94 36.80
N THR A 54 6.12 -19.97 36.20
CA THR A 54 7.50 -20.36 36.46
C THR A 54 8.47 -19.60 35.56
N GLY A 55 9.43 -18.90 36.17
CA GLY A 55 10.48 -18.14 35.46
C GLY A 55 11.41 -19.00 34.59
N PRO A 56 12.45 -18.38 33.96
CA PRO A 56 13.11 -18.90 32.76
C PRO A 56 13.92 -20.20 32.93
N GLU A 57 14.00 -20.77 34.13
CA GLU A 57 14.69 -22.02 34.42
C GLU A 57 13.71 -23.16 34.78
N LYS A 58 13.13 -23.79 33.76
CA LYS A 58 12.91 -25.24 33.71
C LYS A 58 12.57 -25.72 32.31
N VAL A 59 13.56 -26.31 31.67
CA VAL A 59 13.38 -27.16 30.48
C VAL A 59 12.40 -28.28 30.83
N PHE A 60 11.24 -28.29 30.19
CA PHE A 60 10.39 -29.47 30.12
C PHE A 60 10.15 -29.86 28.67
N THR A 61 10.58 -31.06 28.35
CA THR A 61 10.40 -31.72 27.06
C THR A 61 8.94 -32.08 26.82
N THR A 62 8.53 -32.01 25.54
CA THR A 62 7.42 -32.79 24.95
C THR A 62 6.08 -32.74 25.69
N GLU A 63 5.35 -31.64 25.53
CA GLU A 63 4.10 -31.60 24.75
C GLU A 63 3.62 -30.15 24.63
N ARG A 64 3.37 -29.67 23.40
CA ARG A 64 2.93 -28.29 23.14
C ARG A 64 1.43 -28.18 23.40
N THR A 65 1.02 -28.32 24.66
CA THR A 65 -0.38 -28.20 25.07
C THR A 65 -0.82 -26.74 24.96
N ASP A 66 -1.61 -26.45 23.92
CA ASP A 66 -2.20 -25.14 23.69
C ASP A 66 -2.81 -24.58 24.98
N CYS A 67 -2.49 -23.32 25.30
CA CYS A 67 -3.16 -22.65 26.40
C CYS A 67 -4.67 -22.65 26.13
N VAL A 68 -5.45 -23.32 26.99
CA VAL A 68 -6.91 -23.51 26.84
C VAL A 68 -7.69 -22.17 26.79
N ARG A 69 -7.02 -21.05 27.11
CA ARG A 69 -7.51 -19.67 27.02
C ARG A 69 -7.03 -18.88 25.78
N ALA A 70 -6.39 -19.52 24.81
CA ALA A 70 -6.37 -19.00 23.45
C ALA A 70 -7.82 -18.99 22.94
N ASP A 71 -8.52 -17.86 23.10
CA ASP A 71 -9.96 -17.75 22.89
C ASP A 71 -10.29 -18.25 21.49
N LYS A 72 -10.90 -19.45 21.43
CA LYS A 72 -11.15 -20.14 20.15
C LYS A 72 -12.03 -19.29 19.24
N VAL A 73 -12.91 -18.46 19.78
CA VAL A 73 -13.74 -17.53 19.00
C VAL A 73 -12.86 -16.48 18.33
N VAL A 74 -11.90 -15.91 19.06
CA VAL A 74 -10.93 -14.93 18.53
C VAL A 74 -9.99 -15.56 17.50
N ASN A 75 -9.46 -16.75 17.78
CA ASN A 75 -8.60 -17.46 16.82
C ASN A 75 -9.36 -17.81 15.52
N HIS A 76 -10.62 -18.27 15.60
CA HIS A 76 -11.45 -18.50 14.43
C HIS A 76 -11.77 -17.20 13.68
N ALA A 77 -12.04 -16.09 14.38
CA ALA A 77 -12.28 -14.79 13.75
C ALA A 77 -11.04 -14.26 13.02
N LEU A 78 -9.86 -14.36 13.64
CA LEU A 78 -8.60 -13.98 13.02
C LEU A 78 -8.27 -14.86 11.81
N GLY A 79 -8.42 -16.18 11.92
CA GLY A 79 -8.23 -17.12 10.82
C GLY A 79 -9.16 -16.83 9.64
N ALA A 80 -10.46 -16.65 9.90
CA ALA A 80 -11.45 -16.34 8.86
C ALA A 80 -11.17 -14.99 8.19
N ALA A 81 -10.84 -13.94 8.98
CA ALA A 81 -10.43 -12.64 8.44
C ALA A 81 -9.19 -12.75 7.54
N VAL A 82 -8.15 -13.48 7.97
CA VAL A 82 -6.95 -13.72 7.16
C VAL A 82 -7.28 -14.53 5.90
N HIS A 83 -8.19 -15.48 5.95
CA HIS A 83 -8.61 -16.26 4.78
C HIS A 83 -9.33 -15.39 3.75
N ALA A 84 -10.32 -14.60 4.19
CA ALA A 84 -11.05 -13.67 3.33
C ALA A 84 -10.12 -12.58 2.75
N PHE A 85 -9.20 -12.04 3.56
CA PHE A 85 -8.22 -11.07 3.12
C PHE A 85 -7.24 -11.64 2.08
N SER A 86 -6.84 -12.90 2.21
CA SER A 86 -5.77 -13.52 1.40
C SER A 86 -6.22 -14.11 0.07
N VAL A 87 -7.52 -14.38 -0.11
CA VAL A 87 -8.06 -15.12 -1.27
C VAL A 87 -7.70 -14.47 -2.61
N ARG A 88 -7.56 -13.14 -2.65
CA ARG A 88 -7.21 -12.34 -3.84
C ARG A 88 -5.88 -12.74 -4.51
N TRP A 89 -4.94 -13.31 -3.75
CA TRP A 89 -3.64 -13.78 -4.27
C TRP A 89 -3.60 -15.30 -4.52
N LEU A 90 -4.67 -16.03 -4.25
CA LEU A 90 -4.76 -17.47 -4.55
C LEU A 90 -4.42 -17.80 -6.02
N PRO A 91 -4.83 -17.00 -7.04
CA PRO A 91 -4.43 -17.19 -8.44
C PRO A 91 -2.91 -17.31 -8.67
N LEU A 92 -2.09 -16.62 -7.86
CA LEU A 92 -0.64 -16.68 -8.00
C LEU A 92 -0.09 -18.09 -7.71
N LEU A 93 -0.69 -18.82 -6.77
CA LEU A 93 -0.26 -20.15 -6.36
C LEU A 93 -0.83 -21.28 -7.22
N VAL A 94 -2.05 -21.11 -7.73
CA VAL A 94 -2.78 -22.14 -8.50
C VAL A 94 -2.67 -21.96 -10.02
N GLY A 95 -2.31 -20.76 -10.49
CA GLY A 95 -2.31 -20.37 -11.90
C GLY A 95 -3.71 -20.22 -12.48
N GLU A 96 -3.81 -20.26 -13.81
CA GLU A 96 -5.05 -20.14 -14.61
C GLU A 96 -6.10 -21.26 -14.36
N ARG A 97 -5.87 -22.14 -13.38
CA ARG A 97 -6.75 -23.29 -13.10
C ARG A 97 -8.03 -22.90 -12.35
N ILE A 98 -8.07 -21.75 -11.69
CA ILE A 98 -9.29 -21.25 -11.05
C ILE A 98 -9.97 -20.26 -12.00
N ARG A 99 -11.14 -20.62 -12.49
CA ARG A 99 -12.04 -19.72 -13.24
C ARG A 99 -12.50 -18.57 -12.33
N GLU A 100 -12.65 -17.38 -12.89
CA GLU A 100 -12.99 -16.16 -12.13
C GLU A 100 -14.30 -16.29 -11.34
N ASP A 101 -15.32 -16.95 -11.90
CA ASP A 101 -16.60 -17.21 -11.23
C ASP A 101 -16.46 -18.10 -9.98
N LEU A 102 -15.57 -19.10 -10.04
CA LEU A 102 -15.24 -19.95 -8.91
C LEU A 102 -14.44 -19.18 -7.84
N LEU A 103 -13.51 -18.32 -8.27
CA LEU A 103 -12.75 -17.47 -7.35
C LEU A 103 -13.67 -16.48 -6.63
N ASN A 104 -14.54 -15.77 -7.35
CA ASN A 104 -15.52 -14.85 -6.77
C ASN A 104 -16.52 -15.57 -5.85
N THR A 105 -16.90 -16.80 -6.17
CA THR A 105 -17.74 -17.65 -5.30
C THR A 105 -17.02 -18.07 -4.02
N LEU A 106 -15.73 -18.43 -4.09
CA LEU A 106 -14.91 -18.72 -2.91
C LEU A 106 -14.71 -17.46 -2.05
N SER A 107 -14.40 -16.32 -2.68
CA SER A 107 -14.21 -15.03 -2.01
C SER A 107 -15.46 -14.60 -1.24
N ARG A 108 -16.66 -14.69 -1.85
CA ARG A 108 -17.93 -14.44 -1.14
C ARG A 108 -18.12 -15.36 0.07
N ARG A 109 -17.89 -16.66 -0.08
CA ARG A 109 -18.03 -17.63 1.04
C ARG A 109 -17.09 -17.30 2.20
N LEU A 110 -15.81 -17.02 1.91
CA LEU A 110 -14.82 -16.66 2.93
C LEU A 110 -15.16 -15.32 3.59
N TRP A 111 -15.61 -14.33 2.81
CA TRP A 111 -16.02 -13.02 3.33
C TRP A 111 -17.24 -13.13 4.26
N HIS A 112 -18.26 -13.92 3.90
CA HIS A 112 -19.43 -14.14 4.76
C HIS A 112 -19.11 -14.92 6.05
N ASP A 113 -18.22 -15.93 5.99
CA ASP A 113 -17.75 -16.61 7.20
C ASP A 113 -16.96 -15.63 8.09
N ALA A 114 -16.00 -14.90 7.52
CA ALA A 114 -15.23 -13.87 8.23
C ALA A 114 -16.13 -12.83 8.88
N ARG A 115 -17.10 -12.26 8.15
CA ARG A 115 -18.16 -11.35 8.67
C ARG A 115 -18.83 -11.95 9.90
N THR A 116 -19.27 -13.20 9.80
CA THR A 116 -19.98 -13.90 10.88
C THR A 116 -19.09 -14.08 12.12
N LYS A 117 -17.81 -14.43 11.94
CA LYS A 117 -16.88 -14.58 13.07
C LYS A 117 -16.48 -13.24 13.68
N VAL A 118 -16.19 -12.19 12.89
CA VAL A 118 -15.72 -10.90 13.43
C VAL A 118 -16.79 -10.19 14.26
N LEU A 119 -18.07 -10.33 13.89
CA LEU A 119 -19.20 -9.83 14.69
C LEU A 119 -19.18 -10.40 16.12
N SER A 120 -18.76 -11.65 16.30
CA SER A 120 -18.68 -12.30 17.63
C SER A 120 -17.52 -11.79 18.51
N VAL A 121 -16.58 -11.01 17.95
CA VAL A 121 -15.41 -10.47 18.66
C VAL A 121 -15.37 -8.94 18.75
N LEU A 122 -16.38 -8.23 18.24
CA LEU A 122 -16.51 -6.76 18.38
C LEU A 122 -16.37 -6.24 19.82
N GLN A 123 -16.78 -7.04 20.80
CA GLN A 123 -16.71 -6.70 22.24
C GLN A 123 -15.55 -7.39 22.97
N ARG A 124 -14.85 -8.34 22.34
CA ARG A 124 -13.67 -8.99 22.90
C ARG A 124 -12.51 -7.99 22.78
N ARG A 125 -11.83 -7.68 23.88
CA ARG A 125 -10.70 -6.73 23.89
C ARG A 125 -9.41 -7.50 24.10
N CYS A 126 -8.72 -7.82 23.02
CA CYS A 126 -7.42 -8.48 23.01
C CYS A 126 -6.69 -8.09 21.72
N PHE A 127 -5.37 -8.27 21.66
CA PHE A 127 -4.60 -7.87 20.48
C PHE A 127 -5.01 -8.72 19.26
N ARG A 128 -5.29 -10.02 19.40
CA ARG A 128 -5.81 -10.82 18.27
C ARG A 128 -7.18 -10.37 17.76
N SER A 129 -8.06 -9.81 18.59
CA SER A 129 -9.35 -9.26 18.12
C SER A 129 -9.16 -7.94 17.38
N VAL A 130 -8.25 -7.07 17.84
CA VAL A 130 -7.82 -5.86 17.10
C VAL A 130 -7.34 -6.24 15.70
N LEU A 131 -6.43 -7.22 15.60
CA LEU A 131 -5.89 -7.65 14.31
C LEU A 131 -6.97 -8.29 13.41
N ALA A 132 -7.85 -9.14 13.97
CA ALA A 132 -8.95 -9.76 13.21
C ALA A 132 -9.92 -8.72 12.63
N LEU A 133 -10.30 -7.73 13.45
CA LEU A 133 -11.18 -6.64 13.05
C LEU A 133 -10.52 -5.73 12.00
N TYR A 134 -9.24 -5.38 12.18
CA TYR A 134 -8.51 -4.55 11.22
C TYR A 134 -8.33 -5.26 9.86
N VAL A 135 -7.88 -6.53 9.87
CA VAL A 135 -7.70 -7.32 8.63
C VAL A 135 -9.04 -7.52 7.90
N PHE A 136 -10.13 -7.78 8.62
CA PHE A 136 -11.46 -7.83 8.00
C PHE A 136 -11.90 -6.48 7.45
N GLY A 137 -11.66 -5.38 8.16
CA GLY A 137 -12.00 -4.03 7.66
C GLY A 137 -11.21 -3.63 6.41
N MET A 138 -10.00 -4.16 6.25
CA MET A 138 -9.17 -4.04 5.04
C MET A 138 -9.47 -5.12 3.97
N THR A 139 -10.45 -6.00 4.20
CA THR A 139 -10.86 -7.02 3.24
C THR A 139 -11.89 -6.43 2.27
N PRO A 140 -11.63 -6.45 0.94
CA PRO A 140 -12.56 -5.91 -0.03
C PRO A 140 -13.88 -6.68 -0.03
N ILE A 141 -14.96 -5.99 -0.35
CA ILE A 141 -16.25 -6.63 -0.63
C ILE A 141 -16.11 -7.36 -1.98
N PRO A 142 -16.35 -8.68 -2.04
CA PRO A 142 -16.26 -9.44 -3.28
C PRO A 142 -17.49 -9.18 -4.18
N PRO A 143 -17.35 -9.21 -5.52
CA PRO A 143 -18.44 -8.89 -6.45
C PRO A 143 -19.68 -9.77 -6.26
N GLY A 144 -20.86 -9.17 -6.34
CA GLY A 144 -22.14 -9.88 -6.19
C GLY A 144 -22.47 -10.22 -4.74
N THR A 145 -22.15 -9.31 -3.82
CA THR A 145 -22.54 -9.36 -2.39
C THR A 145 -23.71 -8.41 -2.09
N GLU A 146 -23.99 -7.46 -2.98
CA GLU A 146 -25.03 -6.41 -2.83
C GLU A 146 -26.49 -6.90 -2.80
N ASP A 147 -26.74 -8.16 -3.18
CA ASP A 147 -28.08 -8.78 -3.11
C ASP A 147 -28.63 -8.86 -1.67
N SER A 148 -27.80 -8.60 -0.65
CA SER A 148 -28.23 -8.47 0.74
C SER A 148 -28.30 -6.99 1.18
N PRO A 149 -29.43 -6.51 1.76
CA PRO A 149 -29.50 -5.16 2.32
C PRO A 149 -28.50 -4.96 3.48
N GLU A 150 -28.04 -6.06 4.06
CA GLU A 150 -27.01 -6.13 5.10
C GLU A 150 -25.59 -5.82 4.62
N ALA A 151 -25.29 -5.95 3.32
CA ALA A 151 -23.98 -5.64 2.74
C ALA A 151 -23.75 -4.15 2.52
N ARG A 152 -24.82 -3.34 2.46
CA ARG A 152 -24.74 -1.87 2.30
C ARG A 152 -24.23 -1.15 3.55
N GLY A 153 -24.17 -1.82 4.70
CA GLY A 153 -23.60 -1.27 5.92
C GLY A 153 -22.08 -1.32 5.89
N SER A 154 -21.40 -0.23 6.27
CA SER A 154 -19.95 -0.12 6.26
C SER A 154 -19.27 -0.88 7.43
N LEU A 155 -19.61 -2.15 7.60
CA LEU A 155 -19.08 -3.01 8.68
C LEU A 155 -17.55 -3.04 8.69
N GLY A 156 -16.89 -2.93 7.53
CA GLY A 156 -15.44 -2.83 7.46
C GLY A 156 -14.88 -1.58 8.17
N GLU A 157 -15.51 -0.42 7.99
CA GLU A 157 -15.17 0.82 8.72
C GLU A 157 -15.45 0.65 10.21
N VAL A 158 -16.61 0.09 10.58
CA VAL A 158 -16.98 -0.17 11.98
C VAL A 158 -15.97 -1.13 12.64
N CYS A 159 -15.47 -2.12 11.92
CA CYS A 159 -14.41 -3.01 12.37
C CYS A 159 -13.08 -2.27 12.56
N ILE A 160 -12.67 -1.37 11.65
CA ILE A 160 -11.47 -0.54 11.83
C ILE A 160 -11.61 0.38 13.04
N ASP A 161 -12.70 1.15 13.15
CA ASP A 161 -12.98 2.02 14.31
C ASP A 161 -12.97 1.24 15.63
N THR A 162 -13.58 0.04 15.63
CA THR A 162 -13.61 -0.83 16.81
C THR A 162 -12.22 -1.38 17.13
N ALA A 163 -11.44 -1.80 16.14
CA ALA A 163 -10.06 -2.27 16.31
C ALA A 163 -9.19 -1.17 16.94
N LEU A 164 -9.28 0.06 16.43
CA LEU A 164 -8.54 1.20 16.94
C LEU A 164 -8.96 1.53 18.38
N ARG A 165 -10.26 1.60 18.70
CA ARG A 165 -10.74 1.83 20.10
C ARG A 165 -10.36 0.69 21.05
N GLN A 166 -10.35 -0.56 20.59
CA GLN A 166 -9.87 -1.69 21.37
C GLN A 166 -8.37 -1.58 21.65
N LEU A 167 -7.56 -1.22 20.66
CA LEU A 167 -6.12 -0.97 20.82
C LEU A 167 -5.85 0.16 21.81
N GLN A 168 -6.60 1.26 21.72
CA GLN A 168 -6.55 2.36 22.69
C GLN A 168 -6.79 1.88 24.12
N TYR A 169 -7.81 1.04 24.32
CA TYR A 169 -8.15 0.52 25.65
C TYR A 169 -7.06 -0.40 26.21
N LEU A 170 -6.44 -1.22 25.35
CA LEU A 170 -5.36 -2.12 25.74
C LEU A 170 -4.09 -1.35 26.15
N THR A 171 -3.73 -0.29 25.41
CA THR A 171 -2.50 0.48 25.62
C THR A 171 -2.64 1.60 26.66
N ALA A 172 -3.80 2.27 26.74
CA ALA A 172 -4.09 3.30 27.76
C ALA A 172 -4.34 2.74 29.17
N SER A 173 -4.34 1.40 29.32
CA SER A 173 -4.51 0.69 30.60
C SER A 173 -3.37 0.94 31.62
N LYS A 174 -2.45 1.87 31.36
CA LYS A 174 -1.37 2.30 32.25
C LYS A 174 -1.72 3.53 33.10
N ASP A 175 -2.52 4.47 32.60
CA ASP A 175 -2.70 5.80 33.25
C ASP A 175 -4.07 6.02 33.91
N LEU A 176 -5.10 5.23 33.57
CA LEU A 176 -6.50 5.54 33.94
C LEU A 176 -7.15 4.54 34.92
N SER A 177 -6.42 4.10 35.95
CA SER A 177 -6.95 3.15 36.96
C SER A 177 -7.94 3.74 37.98
N CYS A 178 -8.62 4.85 37.68
CA CYS A 178 -9.45 5.59 38.65
C CYS A 178 -10.91 5.84 38.27
N PHE A 179 -11.35 5.65 37.00
CA PHE A 179 -12.75 5.84 36.62
C PHE A 179 -13.29 4.71 35.73
N SER A 180 -13.78 3.66 36.38
CA SER A 180 -14.70 2.68 35.75
C SER A 180 -16.09 2.84 36.35
N SER A 181 -17.02 3.42 35.59
CA SER A 181 -18.43 3.60 35.99
C SER A 181 -19.20 2.27 36.16
N ALA A 182 -18.57 1.12 35.89
CA ALA A 182 -19.11 -0.21 36.17
C ALA A 182 -19.13 -0.55 37.68
N SER A 183 -18.49 0.24 38.54
CA SER A 183 -18.44 0.03 40.00
C SER A 183 -19.76 0.31 40.75
N ILE A 184 -20.81 0.78 40.07
CA ILE A 184 -22.17 0.91 40.65
C ILE A 184 -22.87 -0.46 40.78
N ALA A 185 -22.34 -1.50 40.11
CA ALA A 185 -22.74 -2.89 40.38
C ALA A 185 -22.12 -3.39 41.69
N ARG A 186 -22.91 -3.32 42.78
CA ARG A 186 -22.61 -3.80 44.15
C ARG A 186 -21.60 -4.96 44.21
N GLN A 187 -20.35 -4.67 44.61
CA GLN A 187 -19.44 -5.72 45.08
C GLN A 187 -19.68 -5.98 46.58
N PRO A 188 -19.83 -7.25 47.02
CA PRO A 188 -19.74 -7.58 48.43
C PRO A 188 -18.28 -7.42 48.88
N ALA A 189 -18.08 -6.77 50.03
CA ALA A 189 -16.74 -6.55 50.59
C ALA A 189 -16.13 -7.87 51.09
N ASN A 190 -15.35 -8.56 50.23
CA ASN A 190 -14.22 -9.44 50.59
C ASN A 190 -13.58 -10.15 49.37
N SER A 191 -13.26 -9.41 48.29
CA SER A 191 -12.37 -9.91 47.23
C SER A 191 -11.04 -9.16 47.26
N LYS A 192 -9.96 -9.84 47.65
CA LYS A 192 -8.59 -9.37 47.39
C LYS A 192 -8.37 -9.43 45.88
N ILE A 193 -8.41 -8.29 45.20
CA ILE A 193 -8.06 -8.19 43.78
C ILE A 193 -6.59 -8.63 43.63
N PRO A 194 -6.25 -9.63 42.79
CA PRO A 194 -4.88 -10.15 42.73
C PRO A 194 -3.93 -9.12 42.10
N GLY A 195 -2.80 -8.83 42.76
CA GLY A 195 -1.74 -7.97 42.23
C GLY A 195 -0.96 -8.53 41.03
N HIS A 196 -1.47 -9.57 40.37
CA HIS A 196 -0.76 -10.30 39.31
C HIS A 196 -0.70 -9.57 37.96
N GLU A 197 -1.69 -8.72 37.63
CA GLU A 197 -1.68 -7.96 36.36
C GLU A 197 -0.54 -6.94 36.26
N ARG A 198 0.07 -6.55 37.39
CA ARG A 198 1.19 -5.60 37.42
C ARG A 198 2.55 -6.26 37.18
N LEU A 199 2.74 -7.52 37.59
CA LEU A 199 4.05 -8.19 37.52
C LEU A 199 4.50 -8.47 36.08
N TYR A 200 3.58 -8.75 35.16
CA TYR A 200 3.93 -9.05 33.75
C TYR A 200 4.18 -7.81 32.88
N ARG A 201 3.76 -6.61 33.32
CA ARG A 201 3.91 -5.36 32.55
C ARG A 201 5.23 -4.62 32.80
N ASP A 202 6.01 -5.08 33.76
CA ASP A 202 7.35 -4.55 34.10
C ASP A 202 8.47 -5.24 33.29
N ASP A 203 8.11 -6.21 32.44
CA ASP A 203 9.02 -6.86 31.49
C ASP A 203 9.30 -5.96 30.28
N ASP A 204 10.59 -5.75 29.97
CA ASP A 204 11.00 -4.88 28.87
C ASP A 204 10.64 -5.44 27.48
N GLY A 205 10.60 -6.76 27.31
CA GLY A 205 10.15 -7.43 26.08
C GLY A 205 8.67 -7.20 25.81
N TYR A 206 7.82 -7.24 26.85
CA TYR A 206 6.41 -6.86 26.76
C TYR A 206 6.26 -5.37 26.42
N ARG A 207 6.99 -4.48 27.12
CA ARG A 207 6.95 -3.03 26.87
C ARG A 207 7.36 -2.67 25.45
N LEU A 208 8.36 -3.35 24.89
CA LEU A 208 8.80 -3.15 23.50
C LEU A 208 7.71 -3.57 22.49
N ARG A 209 7.09 -4.73 22.71
CA ARG A 209 5.98 -5.22 21.87
C ARG A 209 4.74 -4.33 21.98
N GLU A 210 4.39 -3.86 23.17
CA GLU A 210 3.27 -2.92 23.36
C GLU A 210 3.56 -1.62 22.60
N THR A 211 4.80 -1.11 22.67
CA THR A 211 5.26 0.07 21.91
C THR A 211 5.15 -0.13 20.40
N LEU A 212 5.56 -1.29 19.87
CA LEU A 212 5.33 -1.67 18.47
C LEU A 212 3.84 -1.73 18.10
N SER A 213 2.99 -2.19 19.01
CA SER A 213 1.53 -2.23 18.76
C SER A 213 0.93 -0.82 18.68
N CYS A 214 1.41 0.12 19.49
CA CYS A 214 1.08 1.55 19.36
C CYS A 214 1.53 2.09 18.00
N TRP A 215 2.78 1.81 17.57
CA TRP A 215 3.27 2.25 16.27
C TRP A 215 2.46 1.67 15.10
N ALA A 216 2.13 0.38 15.13
CA ALA A 216 1.19 -0.22 14.17
C ALA A 216 -0.17 0.50 14.18
N GLY A 217 -0.69 0.82 15.38
CA GLY A 217 -1.88 1.64 15.56
C GLY A 217 -1.79 3.01 14.90
N PHE A 218 -0.64 3.70 14.98
CA PHE A 218 -0.42 5.00 14.32
C PHE A 218 -0.49 4.87 12.79
N VAL A 219 0.17 3.84 12.23
CA VAL A 219 0.12 3.55 10.79
C VAL A 219 -1.31 3.25 10.33
N PHE A 220 -2.04 2.44 11.10
CA PHE A 220 -3.42 2.05 10.81
C PHE A 220 -4.41 3.23 10.88
N ASP A 221 -4.38 3.99 11.98
CA ASP A 221 -5.23 5.17 12.22
C ASP A 221 -4.96 6.27 11.19
N THR A 222 -3.69 6.54 10.88
CA THR A 222 -3.30 7.51 9.85
C THR A 222 -3.79 7.09 8.47
N SER A 223 -3.68 5.80 8.11
CA SER A 223 -4.17 5.30 6.82
C SER A 223 -5.69 5.36 6.73
N ALA A 224 -6.40 5.01 7.80
CA ALA A 224 -7.87 5.05 7.85
C ALA A 224 -8.41 6.49 7.77
N ALA A 225 -7.82 7.42 8.53
CA ALA A 225 -8.18 8.84 8.51
C ALA A 225 -7.85 9.48 7.16
N LEU A 226 -6.68 9.19 6.57
CA LEU A 226 -6.32 9.69 5.24
C LEU A 226 -7.28 9.23 4.15
N SER A 227 -7.69 7.95 4.15
CA SER A 227 -8.57 7.41 3.11
C SER A 227 -10.02 7.86 3.29
N THR A 228 -10.58 7.77 4.50
CA THR A 228 -11.98 8.12 4.76
C THR A 228 -12.24 9.63 4.89
N GLY A 229 -11.23 10.42 5.26
CA GLY A 229 -11.39 11.83 5.63
C GLY A 229 -12.03 12.05 7.01
N ARG A 230 -12.22 10.99 7.79
CA ARG A 230 -12.71 11.07 9.18
C ARG A 230 -11.58 11.44 10.14
N PRO A 231 -11.90 11.99 11.33
CA PRO A 231 -10.90 12.24 12.36
C PRO A 231 -10.23 10.94 12.80
N SER A 232 -8.96 11.03 13.17
CA SER A 232 -8.24 9.91 13.78
C SER A 232 -8.86 9.47 15.11
N VAL A 233 -8.81 8.16 15.36
CA VAL A 233 -9.40 7.50 16.53
C VAL A 233 -8.39 7.34 17.67
N LEU A 234 -7.11 7.12 17.36
CA LEU A 234 -6.06 6.90 18.36
C LEU A 234 -5.24 8.16 18.65
N TYR A 235 -4.84 8.86 17.59
CA TYR A 235 -3.84 9.93 17.65
C TYR A 235 -4.43 11.29 17.35
N ALA A 236 -3.76 12.35 17.83
CA ALA A 236 -4.27 13.71 17.80
C ALA A 236 -4.85 14.14 16.44
N GLY A 237 -6.04 14.73 16.44
CA GLY A 237 -6.59 15.46 15.29
C GLY A 237 -5.90 16.80 15.07
N VAL A 238 -6.43 17.62 14.18
CA VAL A 238 -5.78 18.86 13.70
C VAL A 238 -5.28 19.81 14.81
N PHE A 239 -6.04 19.96 15.90
CA PHE A 239 -5.70 20.89 16.99
C PHE A 239 -4.47 20.48 17.83
N ALA A 240 -4.20 19.18 17.93
CA ALA A 240 -3.13 18.64 18.78
C ALA A 240 -2.01 17.93 18.00
N PHE A 241 -2.08 17.90 16.67
CA PHE A 241 -1.10 17.26 15.78
C PHE A 241 0.36 17.57 16.13
N ALA A 242 0.69 18.84 16.43
CA ALA A 242 2.05 19.26 16.75
C ALA A 242 2.51 18.87 18.18
N GLN A 243 1.58 18.57 19.08
CA GLN A 243 1.88 18.15 20.46
C GLN A 243 1.86 16.62 20.63
N ASP A 244 1.43 15.87 19.62
CA ASP A 244 1.41 14.40 19.66
C ASP A 244 2.84 13.85 19.82
N LYS A 245 3.05 13.02 20.85
CA LYS A 245 4.35 12.44 21.19
C LYS A 245 4.94 11.63 20.03
N THR A 246 4.11 10.92 19.27
CA THR A 246 4.55 10.11 18.13
C THR A 246 5.03 11.02 17.00
N VAL A 247 4.34 12.13 16.76
CA VAL A 247 4.74 13.16 15.78
C VAL A 247 6.07 13.83 16.17
N GLN A 248 6.29 14.11 17.47
CA GLN A 248 7.55 14.68 17.96
C GLN A 248 8.74 13.71 17.84
N LEU A 249 8.51 12.42 18.12
CA LEU A 249 9.52 11.37 17.93
C LEU A 249 9.85 11.17 16.45
N LEU A 250 8.84 11.12 15.57
CA LEU A 250 9.03 11.07 14.10
C LEU A 250 9.91 12.22 13.61
N ARG A 251 9.60 13.46 14.00
CA ARG A 251 10.40 14.65 13.63
C ARG A 251 11.85 14.53 14.11
N SER A 252 12.08 13.99 15.30
CA SER A 252 13.41 13.80 15.86
C SER A 252 14.21 12.72 15.11
N SER A 253 13.57 11.61 14.76
CA SER A 253 14.16 10.53 13.95
C SER A 253 14.50 11.03 12.52
N ILE A 254 13.60 11.78 11.88
CA ILE A 254 13.83 12.37 10.54
C ILE A 254 15.03 13.34 10.56
N ARG A 255 15.15 14.19 11.59
CA ARG A 255 16.31 15.06 11.83
C ARG A 255 17.60 14.27 11.99
N GLN A 256 17.60 13.23 12.83
CA GLN A 256 18.77 12.37 13.04
C GLN A 256 19.20 11.71 11.73
N PHE A 257 18.26 11.17 10.96
CA PHE A 257 18.52 10.63 9.63
C PHE A 257 19.07 11.69 8.66
N HIS A 258 18.50 12.90 8.65
CA HIS A 258 18.98 14.01 7.83
C HIS A 258 20.45 14.30 8.11
N ASN A 259 20.82 14.50 9.38
CA ASN A 259 22.19 14.80 9.78
C ASN A 259 23.14 13.63 9.43
N ASN A 260 22.75 12.40 9.75
CA ASN A 260 23.57 11.21 9.52
C ASN A 260 23.80 10.89 8.03
N THR A 261 22.97 11.42 7.12
CA THR A 261 23.06 11.18 5.66
C THR A 261 23.48 12.42 4.86
N GLU A 262 23.98 13.48 5.52
CA GLU A 262 24.43 14.70 4.86
C GLU A 262 25.48 14.43 3.75
N GLN A 263 26.52 13.65 4.08
CA GLN A 263 27.56 13.29 3.11
C GLN A 263 27.00 12.53 1.90
N TRP A 264 25.97 11.69 2.09
CA TRP A 264 25.33 10.95 0.99
C TRP A 264 24.57 11.88 0.04
N ARG A 265 24.02 13.00 0.55
CA ARG A 265 23.35 14.03 -0.26
C ARG A 265 24.35 14.95 -0.97
N LEU A 266 25.47 15.30 -0.32
CA LEU A 266 26.47 16.22 -0.86
C LEU A 266 27.47 15.57 -1.84
N SER A 267 27.89 14.33 -1.57
CA SER A 267 28.97 13.64 -2.30
C SER A 267 28.52 12.36 -3.01
N GLY A 268 27.25 11.98 -2.85
CA GLY A 268 26.74 10.67 -3.31
C GLY A 268 27.13 9.52 -2.38
N PHE A 269 26.68 8.32 -2.73
CA PHE A 269 26.95 7.09 -1.98
C PHE A 269 26.74 5.86 -2.87
N ASP A 270 27.40 4.75 -2.58
CA ASP A 270 27.13 3.48 -3.27
C ASP A 270 25.77 2.94 -2.82
N VAL A 271 24.85 2.75 -3.77
CA VAL A 271 23.52 2.22 -3.48
C VAL A 271 23.60 0.71 -3.28
N THR A 272 23.55 0.27 -2.02
CA THR A 272 23.44 -1.15 -1.65
C THR A 272 22.03 -1.46 -1.16
N ASN A 273 21.63 -2.73 -1.17
CA ASN A 273 20.32 -3.17 -0.67
C ASN A 273 20.04 -2.70 0.76
N GLN A 274 21.02 -2.82 1.66
CA GLN A 274 20.88 -2.35 3.04
C GLN A 274 20.62 -0.84 3.11
N ARG A 275 21.46 -0.02 2.42
CA ARG A 275 21.28 1.44 2.39
C ARG A 275 19.94 1.84 1.76
N ALA A 276 19.55 1.18 0.68
CA ALA A 276 18.26 1.43 0.02
C ALA A 276 17.09 1.16 0.97
N ILE A 277 17.07 0.01 1.66
CA ILE A 277 16.04 -0.32 2.65
C ILE A 277 16.02 0.71 3.80
N THR A 278 17.17 1.09 4.36
CA THR A 278 17.22 2.12 5.43
C THR A 278 16.68 3.47 4.97
N ILE A 279 17.01 3.91 3.74
CA ILE A 279 16.47 5.14 3.14
C ILE A 279 14.94 5.03 2.97
N ILE A 280 14.45 3.90 2.45
CA ILE A 280 13.02 3.65 2.19
C ILE A 280 12.23 3.58 3.51
N GLN A 281 12.78 2.97 4.55
CA GLN A 281 12.16 2.90 5.88
C GLN A 281 12.02 4.28 6.51
N SER A 282 13.10 5.07 6.58
CA SER A 282 13.06 6.41 7.15
C SER A 282 12.16 7.36 6.34
N ALA A 283 12.21 7.27 5.00
CA ALA A 283 11.29 8.00 4.12
C ALA A 283 9.82 7.56 4.30
N SER A 284 9.56 6.29 4.63
CA SER A 284 8.20 5.79 4.94
C SER A 284 7.65 6.40 6.23
N ALA A 285 8.50 6.63 7.23
CA ALA A 285 8.14 7.34 8.46
C ALA A 285 7.76 8.80 8.17
N CYS A 286 8.55 9.50 7.35
CA CYS A 286 8.23 10.85 6.88
C CYS A 286 6.96 10.91 6.03
N LYS A 287 6.72 9.90 5.18
CA LYS A 287 5.47 9.73 4.43
C LYS A 287 4.27 9.52 5.36
N GLY A 288 4.44 8.79 6.47
CA GLY A 288 3.42 8.65 7.52
C GLY A 288 3.08 9.98 8.18
N LEU A 289 4.09 10.81 8.47
CA LEU A 289 3.90 12.15 9.01
C LEU A 289 3.16 13.08 8.02
N LEU A 290 3.50 13.03 6.73
CA LEU A 290 2.80 13.76 5.66
C LEU A 290 1.33 13.33 5.55
N TRP A 291 1.08 12.02 5.51
CA TRP A 291 -0.26 11.44 5.47
C TRP A 291 -1.12 11.90 6.66
N LYS A 292 -0.55 11.94 7.87
CA LYS A 292 -1.23 12.44 9.06
C LYS A 292 -1.59 13.93 8.95
N ALA A 293 -0.69 14.76 8.45
CA ALA A 293 -0.96 16.19 8.23
C ALA A 293 -2.08 16.41 7.18
N ILE A 294 -2.08 15.63 6.10
CA ILE A 294 -3.14 15.66 5.08
C ILE A 294 -4.47 15.19 5.67
N ALA A 295 -4.48 14.14 6.50
CA ALA A 295 -5.70 13.70 7.21
C ALA A 295 -6.26 14.80 8.14
N CYS A 296 -5.40 15.53 8.87
CA CYS A 296 -5.81 16.68 9.68
C CYS A 296 -6.34 17.86 8.83
N LEU A 297 -5.83 18.08 7.61
CA LEU A 297 -6.43 19.04 6.68
C LEU A 297 -7.81 18.56 6.19
N ARG A 298 -7.95 17.27 5.84
CA ARG A 298 -9.24 16.67 5.44
C ARG A 298 -10.28 16.80 6.55
N GLU A 299 -9.90 16.55 7.80
CA GLU A 299 -10.69 16.79 9.01
C GLU A 299 -11.13 18.27 9.07
N ALA A 300 -10.18 19.21 9.06
CA ALA A 300 -10.49 20.64 9.17
C ALA A 300 -11.44 21.16 8.09
N LEU A 301 -11.28 20.69 6.85
CA LEU A 301 -12.16 21.05 5.74
C LEU A 301 -13.53 20.37 5.84
N SER A 302 -13.60 19.10 6.23
CA SER A 302 -14.84 18.33 6.32
C SER A 302 -15.75 18.81 7.47
N TYR A 303 -15.16 19.32 8.55
CA TYR A 303 -15.89 19.91 9.69
C TYR A 303 -16.01 21.44 9.62
N ASN A 304 -15.60 22.07 8.51
CA ASN A 304 -15.67 23.51 8.26
C ASN A 304 -15.01 24.36 9.38
N TYR A 305 -13.82 23.97 9.84
CA TYR A 305 -13.05 24.76 10.80
C TYR A 305 -12.53 26.07 10.19
N ASP A 306 -12.24 27.04 11.06
CA ASP A 306 -11.84 28.39 10.65
C ASP A 306 -10.56 28.40 9.80
N ASN A 307 -10.44 29.39 8.91
CA ASN A 307 -9.28 29.56 8.02
C ASN A 307 -7.91 29.48 8.74
N PRO A 308 -7.68 29.99 9.97
CA PRO A 308 -6.40 29.82 10.65
C PRO A 308 -6.01 28.36 10.90
N VAL A 309 -6.99 27.49 11.22
CA VAL A 309 -6.76 26.05 11.46
C VAL A 309 -6.43 25.35 10.15
N VAL A 310 -7.16 25.68 9.08
CA VAL A 310 -6.89 25.16 7.72
C VAL A 310 -5.51 25.63 7.23
N THR A 311 -5.16 26.90 7.45
CA THR A 311 -3.83 27.45 7.10
C THR A 311 -2.73 26.76 7.88
N GLN A 312 -2.89 26.54 9.19
CA GLN A 312 -1.93 25.79 10.01
C GLN A 312 -1.70 24.36 9.48
N ALA A 313 -2.76 23.66 9.08
CA ALA A 313 -2.65 22.34 8.47
C ALA A 313 -1.93 22.38 7.11
N CYS A 314 -2.24 23.35 6.25
CA CYS A 314 -1.54 23.56 4.98
C CYS A 314 -0.05 23.89 5.18
N THR A 315 0.30 24.75 6.15
CA THR A 315 1.69 25.09 6.50
C THR A 315 2.44 23.83 6.93
N ALA A 316 1.88 23.03 7.85
CA ALA A 316 2.50 21.78 8.28
C ALA A 316 2.76 20.80 7.11
N ILE A 317 1.84 20.71 6.15
CA ILE A 317 2.02 19.89 4.94
C ILE A 317 3.18 20.41 4.08
N LEU A 318 3.30 21.73 3.90
CA LEU A 318 4.40 22.34 3.15
C LEU A 318 5.75 22.12 3.84
N ASP A 319 5.81 22.27 5.17
CA ASP A 319 7.02 22.03 5.97
C ASP A 319 7.48 20.57 5.85
N ILE A 320 6.56 19.62 6.05
CA ILE A 320 6.86 18.18 5.96
C ILE A 320 7.27 17.80 4.52
N ARG A 321 6.61 18.37 3.51
CA ARG A 321 7.02 18.18 2.11
C ARG A 321 8.43 18.71 1.88
N GLN A 322 8.75 19.92 2.35
CA GLN A 322 10.08 20.50 2.18
C GLN A 322 11.16 19.65 2.87
N ILE A 323 10.87 19.09 4.05
CA ILE A 323 11.75 18.11 4.72
C ILE A 323 11.93 16.87 3.85
N PHE A 324 10.87 16.37 3.20
CA PHE A 324 10.96 15.19 2.32
C PHE A 324 11.80 15.45 1.06
N GLU A 325 11.57 16.58 0.38
CA GLU A 325 12.31 16.98 -0.83
C GLU A 325 13.80 17.24 -0.54
N THR A 326 14.13 17.81 0.62
CA THR A 326 15.53 18.07 1.01
C THR A 326 16.26 16.86 1.56
N THR A 327 15.56 15.96 2.26
CA THR A 327 16.18 14.83 2.97
C THR A 327 16.18 13.54 2.16
N TYR A 328 15.03 13.18 1.58
CA TYR A 328 14.79 11.86 1.01
C TYR A 328 14.79 11.86 -0.52
N ALA A 329 14.27 12.89 -1.19
CA ALA A 329 14.17 12.88 -2.65
C ALA A 329 15.52 12.67 -3.39
N PRO A 330 16.67 13.27 -2.97
CA PRO A 330 17.96 13.01 -3.61
C PRO A 330 18.42 11.54 -3.45
N LEU A 331 18.21 10.97 -2.26
CA LEU A 331 18.58 9.60 -1.92
C LEU A 331 17.68 8.58 -2.62
N LEU A 332 16.36 8.82 -2.65
CA LEU A 332 15.38 8.01 -3.37
C LEU A 332 15.57 8.10 -4.88
N ALA A 333 16.05 9.22 -5.43
CA ALA A 333 16.44 9.33 -6.83
C ALA A 333 17.72 8.55 -7.15
N ALA A 334 18.68 8.45 -6.22
CA ALA A 334 19.80 7.51 -6.36
C ALA A 334 19.32 6.06 -6.37
N CYS A 335 18.40 5.70 -5.46
CA CYS A 335 17.73 4.39 -5.48
C CYS A 335 16.97 4.13 -6.78
N LYS A 336 16.16 5.09 -7.29
CA LYS A 336 15.41 4.98 -8.57
C LYS A 336 16.32 4.59 -9.74
N ARG A 337 17.52 5.18 -9.82
CA ARG A 337 18.53 4.85 -10.85
C ARG A 337 19.18 3.48 -10.69
N ALA A 338 19.21 2.95 -9.47
CA ALA A 338 19.85 1.67 -9.13
C ALA A 338 18.87 0.48 -9.06
N LEU A 339 17.56 0.68 -9.24
CA LEU A 339 16.51 -0.34 -9.01
C LEU A 339 16.79 -1.71 -9.65
N LEU A 340 17.34 -1.75 -10.87
CA LEU A 340 17.68 -2.99 -11.59
C LEU A 340 18.78 -3.83 -10.91
N PHE A 341 19.57 -3.24 -10.00
CA PHE A 341 20.63 -3.89 -9.25
C PHE A 341 20.25 -4.16 -7.78
N LEU A 342 19.05 -3.73 -7.37
CA LEU A 342 18.50 -3.97 -6.04
C LEU A 342 17.69 -5.28 -6.01
N THR A 343 17.57 -5.89 -4.84
CA THR A 343 16.73 -7.06 -4.62
C THR A 343 15.27 -6.74 -4.92
N GLU A 344 14.51 -7.77 -5.31
CA GLU A 344 13.06 -7.68 -5.53
C GLU A 344 12.33 -7.08 -4.33
N GLU A 345 12.81 -7.35 -3.11
CA GLU A 345 12.34 -6.72 -1.88
C GLU A 345 12.56 -5.20 -1.85
N ALA A 346 13.78 -4.73 -2.09
CA ALA A 346 14.08 -3.29 -2.11
C ALA A 346 13.34 -2.58 -3.25
N GLN A 347 13.14 -3.24 -4.39
CA GLN A 347 12.28 -2.76 -5.49
C GLN A 347 10.81 -2.64 -5.05
N LEU A 348 10.26 -3.65 -4.38
CA LEU A 348 8.89 -3.66 -3.85
C LEU A 348 8.67 -2.52 -2.84
N HIS A 349 9.56 -2.37 -1.86
CA HIS A 349 9.40 -1.32 -0.84
C HIS A 349 9.62 0.08 -1.39
N TRP A 350 10.52 0.26 -2.38
CA TRP A 350 10.66 1.54 -3.10
C TRP A 350 9.38 1.87 -3.87
N TYR A 351 8.84 0.90 -4.62
CA TYR A 351 7.59 1.04 -5.37
C TYR A 351 6.41 1.43 -4.46
N LEU A 352 6.23 0.70 -3.35
CA LEU A 352 5.15 0.97 -2.39
C LEU A 352 5.29 2.35 -1.74
N LEU A 353 6.51 2.75 -1.35
CA LEU A 353 6.76 4.09 -0.81
C LEU A 353 6.42 5.17 -1.84
N ALA A 354 6.91 5.03 -3.07
CA ALA A 354 6.72 6.01 -4.13
C ALA A 354 5.23 6.16 -4.48
N LEU A 355 4.50 5.05 -4.64
CA LEU A 355 3.05 5.05 -4.89
C LEU A 355 2.30 5.71 -3.74
N HIS A 356 2.61 5.33 -2.49
CA HIS A 356 1.92 5.86 -1.32
C HIS A 356 2.21 7.35 -1.08
N TYR A 357 3.42 7.83 -1.40
CA TYR A 357 3.73 9.26 -1.36
C TYR A 357 2.89 10.04 -2.38
N GLN A 358 2.87 9.60 -3.64
CA GLN A 358 2.08 10.28 -4.68
C GLN A 358 0.56 10.18 -4.43
N LEU A 359 0.05 9.04 -3.94
CA LEU A 359 -1.36 8.90 -3.55
C LEU A 359 -1.76 9.93 -2.48
N GLY A 360 -0.90 10.16 -1.47
CA GLY A 360 -1.13 11.21 -0.48
C GLY A 360 -1.24 12.59 -1.11
N MET A 361 -0.32 12.92 -2.03
CA MET A 361 -0.35 14.19 -2.77
C MET A 361 -1.59 14.32 -3.68
N LEU A 362 -2.01 13.26 -4.37
CA LEU A 362 -3.22 13.26 -5.19
C LEU A 362 -4.49 13.48 -4.34
N ILE A 363 -4.60 12.82 -3.17
CA ILE A 363 -5.70 13.02 -2.22
C ILE A 363 -5.73 14.47 -1.69
N LEU A 364 -4.56 15.06 -1.44
CA LEU A 364 -4.42 16.46 -1.04
C LEU A 364 -4.95 17.42 -2.10
N PHE A 365 -4.53 17.27 -3.36
CA PHE A 365 -4.98 18.14 -4.45
C PHE A 365 -6.47 17.98 -4.75
N ASP A 366 -6.98 16.76 -4.74
CA ASP A 366 -8.41 16.46 -4.88
C ASP A 366 -9.24 17.11 -3.74
N THR A 367 -8.77 17.00 -2.49
CA THR A 367 -9.41 17.64 -1.33
C THR A 367 -9.43 19.17 -1.48
N LEU A 368 -8.28 19.78 -1.78
CA LEU A 368 -8.18 21.23 -1.96
C LEU A 368 -9.07 21.73 -3.11
N LYS A 369 -9.13 20.97 -4.21
CA LYS A 369 -9.98 21.30 -5.35
C LYS A 369 -11.47 21.22 -4.99
N LYS A 370 -11.92 20.13 -4.37
CA LYS A 370 -13.32 19.93 -3.93
C LYS A 370 -13.77 21.02 -2.93
N CYS A 371 -12.86 21.55 -2.12
CA CYS A 371 -13.14 22.62 -1.18
C CYS A 371 -12.85 24.04 -1.72
N SER A 372 -12.47 24.20 -3.00
CA SER A 372 -12.08 25.48 -3.61
C SER A 372 -10.93 26.21 -2.88
N LYS A 373 -9.99 25.45 -2.32
CA LYS A 373 -8.83 25.90 -1.53
C LYS A 373 -7.47 25.74 -2.24
N SER A 374 -7.43 25.45 -3.53
CA SER A 374 -6.16 25.27 -4.28
C SER A 374 -5.17 26.44 -4.14
N HIS A 375 -5.66 27.67 -3.95
CA HIS A 375 -4.85 28.87 -3.69
C HIS A 375 -4.03 28.82 -2.39
N MET A 376 -4.31 27.89 -1.47
CA MET A 376 -3.58 27.74 -0.21
C MET A 376 -2.23 27.04 -0.38
N LEU A 377 -1.97 26.40 -1.53
CA LEU A 377 -0.70 25.79 -1.86
C LEU A 377 -0.04 26.54 -3.03
N PRO A 378 1.22 27.01 -2.88
CA PRO A 378 1.96 27.59 -3.99
C PRO A 378 2.19 26.53 -5.08
N ASP A 379 2.09 26.94 -6.35
CA ASP A 379 2.29 26.10 -7.53
C ASP A 379 1.42 24.81 -7.57
N CYS A 380 0.23 24.83 -6.95
CA CYS A 380 -0.68 23.69 -6.80
C CYS A 380 -0.86 22.88 -8.10
N ASP A 381 -1.16 23.52 -9.23
CA ASP A 381 -1.41 22.84 -10.51
C ASP A 381 -0.15 22.15 -11.06
N ARG A 382 1.03 22.76 -10.87
CA ARG A 382 2.32 22.17 -11.28
C ARG A 382 2.67 20.96 -10.43
N LEU A 383 2.42 21.06 -9.11
CA LEU A 383 2.65 19.95 -8.18
C LEU A 383 1.66 18.80 -8.41
N GLN A 384 0.40 19.10 -8.77
CA GLN A 384 -0.58 18.07 -9.16
C GLN A 384 -0.17 17.38 -10.47
N CYS A 385 0.25 18.14 -11.48
CA CYS A 385 0.77 17.59 -12.74
C CYS A 385 1.96 16.63 -12.50
N HIS A 386 2.90 17.04 -11.65
CA HIS A 386 4.05 16.22 -11.26
C HIS A 386 3.63 14.94 -10.52
N ALA A 387 2.70 15.03 -9.55
CA ALA A 387 2.20 13.86 -8.82
C ALA A 387 1.49 12.86 -9.76
N VAL A 388 0.76 13.36 -10.76
CA VAL A 388 0.14 12.54 -11.82
C VAL A 388 1.20 11.83 -12.67
N GLN A 389 2.23 12.55 -13.11
CA GLN A 389 3.33 11.99 -13.91
C GLN A 389 4.09 10.89 -13.15
N GLU A 390 4.57 11.17 -11.93
CA GLU A 390 5.26 10.18 -11.10
C GLU A 390 4.35 8.99 -10.74
N THR A 391 3.03 9.19 -10.55
CA THR A 391 2.10 8.07 -10.35
C THR A 391 2.07 7.13 -11.56
N VAL A 392 1.98 7.67 -12.78
CA VAL A 392 1.99 6.87 -14.02
C VAL A 392 3.34 6.16 -14.20
N GLU A 393 4.46 6.81 -13.87
CA GLU A 393 5.79 6.18 -13.88
C GLU A 393 5.91 5.03 -12.86
N VAL A 394 5.49 5.25 -11.61
CA VAL A 394 5.59 4.26 -10.53
C VAL A 394 4.69 3.06 -10.80
N VAL A 395 3.47 3.27 -11.30
CA VAL A 395 2.58 2.16 -11.72
C VAL A 395 3.18 1.41 -12.91
N SER A 396 3.75 2.11 -13.90
CA SER A 396 4.45 1.48 -15.02
C SER A 396 5.65 0.65 -14.56
N PHE A 397 6.45 1.16 -13.62
CA PHE A 397 7.53 0.42 -12.99
C PHE A 397 7.01 -0.82 -12.26
N GLY A 398 5.94 -0.71 -11.47
CA GLY A 398 5.34 -1.85 -10.75
C GLY A 398 4.81 -2.95 -11.70
N MET A 399 4.32 -2.57 -12.87
CA MET A 399 3.82 -3.45 -13.93
C MET A 399 4.95 -4.18 -14.68
N GLN A 400 6.04 -3.45 -14.96
CA GLN A 400 7.19 -3.95 -15.71
C GLN A 400 8.14 -4.77 -14.84
N SER A 401 8.37 -4.36 -13.60
CA SER A 401 9.25 -5.03 -12.64
C SER A 401 8.78 -6.43 -12.36
N LYS A 402 9.69 -7.38 -12.49
CA LYS A 402 9.41 -8.81 -12.45
C LYS A 402 10.02 -9.43 -11.20
N VAL A 403 9.18 -10.19 -10.50
CA VAL A 403 9.49 -10.84 -9.24
C VAL A 403 9.24 -12.33 -9.37
N MET A 404 10.20 -13.14 -8.95
CA MET A 404 10.07 -14.59 -8.90
C MET A 404 9.16 -14.98 -7.73
N LEU A 405 8.11 -15.76 -7.99
CA LEU A 405 7.19 -16.19 -6.92
C LEU A 405 7.90 -16.94 -5.79
N GLN A 406 8.98 -17.66 -6.11
CA GLN A 406 9.79 -18.40 -5.15
C GLN A 406 10.45 -17.50 -4.10
N ASP A 407 10.73 -16.25 -4.42
CA ASP A 407 11.39 -15.33 -3.49
C ASP A 407 10.35 -14.61 -2.61
N VAL A 408 9.09 -14.50 -3.08
CA VAL A 408 7.91 -14.08 -2.30
C VAL A 408 7.43 -15.17 -1.33
N PHE A 409 7.16 -16.38 -1.84
CA PHE A 409 6.49 -17.47 -1.10
C PHE A 409 7.44 -18.55 -0.57
N ARG A 410 8.73 -18.50 -0.92
CA ARG A 410 9.77 -19.43 -0.47
C ARG A 410 9.39 -20.90 -0.73
N SER A 411 9.66 -21.77 0.25
CA SER A 411 9.37 -23.20 0.23
C SER A 411 7.89 -23.57 0.10
N HIS A 412 6.96 -22.62 0.26
CA HIS A 412 5.51 -22.89 0.30
C HIS A 412 4.85 -22.97 -1.08
N LEU A 413 5.63 -22.91 -2.17
CA LEU A 413 5.13 -23.05 -3.53
C LEU A 413 5.02 -24.51 -3.98
N PRO A 414 3.93 -24.87 -4.69
CA PRO A 414 3.89 -26.11 -5.47
C PRO A 414 5.06 -26.15 -6.45
N GLN A 415 5.74 -27.30 -6.55
CA GLN A 415 6.94 -27.48 -7.38
C GLN A 415 6.74 -27.05 -8.85
N ARG A 416 5.53 -27.21 -9.39
CA ARG A 416 5.13 -26.76 -10.75
C ARG A 416 5.01 -25.22 -10.93
N ARG A 417 5.17 -24.43 -9.87
CA ARG A 417 5.20 -22.95 -9.91
C ARG A 417 6.57 -22.36 -9.58
N GLN A 418 7.56 -23.19 -9.23
CA GLN A 418 8.96 -22.76 -9.16
C GLN A 418 9.38 -22.18 -10.52
N GLY A 419 10.07 -21.05 -10.53
CA GLY A 419 10.36 -20.29 -11.76
C GLY A 419 9.20 -19.46 -12.35
N THR A 420 8.03 -19.36 -11.71
CA THR A 420 6.97 -18.44 -12.17
C THR A 420 7.32 -17.00 -11.81
N VAL A 421 7.22 -16.11 -12.80
CA VAL A 421 7.45 -14.67 -12.67
C VAL A 421 6.12 -13.92 -12.63
N VAL A 422 6.00 -12.91 -11.76
CA VAL A 422 4.84 -11.99 -11.67
C VAL A 422 5.31 -10.53 -11.64
N SER A 423 4.38 -9.56 -11.70
CA SER A 423 4.71 -8.14 -11.50
C SER A 423 4.59 -7.72 -10.03
N LEU A 424 5.20 -6.58 -9.65
CA LEU A 424 5.02 -6.01 -8.31
C LEU A 424 3.54 -5.67 -8.04
N LEU A 425 2.79 -5.22 -9.06
CA LEU A 425 1.34 -4.99 -8.96
C LEU A 425 0.57 -6.23 -8.50
N SER A 426 0.95 -7.42 -8.98
CA SER A 426 0.27 -8.68 -8.61
C SER A 426 0.48 -9.09 -7.16
N ILE A 427 1.53 -8.57 -6.49
CA ILE A 427 1.80 -8.79 -5.06
C ILE A 427 1.60 -7.52 -4.23
N ASP A 428 0.92 -6.50 -4.77
CA ASP A 428 0.61 -5.29 -4.01
C ASP A 428 -0.34 -5.63 -2.82
N PRO A 429 -0.04 -5.21 -1.56
CA PRO A 429 -0.87 -5.52 -0.40
C PRO A 429 -2.12 -4.65 -0.28
N TYR A 430 -2.18 -3.54 -1.02
CA TYR A 430 -3.20 -2.50 -1.00
C TYR A 430 -3.68 -2.17 -2.44
N PRO A 431 -4.24 -3.14 -3.20
CA PRO A 431 -4.64 -2.92 -4.61
C PRO A 431 -5.64 -1.78 -4.80
N HIS A 432 -6.39 -1.41 -3.76
CA HIS A 432 -7.26 -0.25 -3.74
C HIS A 432 -6.48 1.09 -3.80
N HIS A 433 -5.28 1.18 -3.22
CA HIS A 433 -4.42 2.36 -3.36
C HIS A 433 -3.98 2.58 -4.82
N VAL A 434 -3.64 1.50 -5.55
CA VAL A 434 -3.37 1.58 -7.00
C VAL A 434 -4.60 2.07 -7.74
N ALA A 435 -5.78 1.48 -7.49
CA ALA A 435 -7.02 1.85 -8.14
C ALA A 435 -7.43 3.32 -7.86
N THR A 436 -7.36 3.77 -6.61
CA THR A 436 -7.64 5.16 -6.23
C THR A 436 -6.64 6.14 -6.83
N ALA A 437 -5.34 5.80 -6.86
CA ALA A 437 -4.33 6.66 -7.49
C ALA A 437 -4.62 6.84 -9.00
N LEU A 438 -4.97 5.75 -9.70
CA LEU A 438 -5.32 5.79 -11.12
C LEU A 438 -6.65 6.52 -11.39
N ASP A 439 -7.65 6.42 -10.51
CA ASP A 439 -8.88 7.22 -10.64
C ASP A 439 -8.62 8.73 -10.45
N LEU A 440 -7.82 9.11 -9.46
CA LEU A 440 -7.41 10.50 -9.25
C LEU A 440 -6.60 11.06 -10.44
N VAL A 441 -5.74 10.22 -11.04
CA VAL A 441 -5.06 10.53 -12.32
C VAL A 441 -6.07 10.71 -13.46
N ALA A 442 -7.04 9.80 -13.62
CA ALA A 442 -8.07 9.92 -14.64
C ALA A 442 -8.94 11.17 -14.46
N ASN A 443 -9.32 11.51 -13.22
CA ASN A 443 -10.04 12.74 -12.87
C ASN A 443 -9.28 13.98 -13.38
N TYR A 444 -8.01 14.12 -13.03
CA TYR A 444 -7.17 15.24 -13.47
C TYR A 444 -7.02 15.32 -15.00
N LEU A 445 -6.85 14.18 -15.67
CA LEU A 445 -6.61 14.12 -17.11
C LEU A 445 -7.85 14.47 -17.93
N VAL A 446 -9.04 14.01 -17.51
CA VAL A 446 -10.33 14.38 -18.12
C VAL A 446 -10.48 15.91 -18.14
N GLU A 447 -10.28 16.55 -17.00
CA GLU A 447 -10.39 17.99 -16.84
C GLU A 447 -9.30 18.75 -17.62
N SER A 448 -8.07 18.23 -17.61
CA SER A 448 -6.95 18.84 -18.34
C SER A 448 -7.10 18.73 -19.85
N PHE A 449 -7.73 17.67 -20.35
CA PHE A 449 -8.07 17.50 -21.76
C PHE A 449 -9.20 18.44 -22.19
N GLN A 450 -10.26 18.57 -21.39
CA GLN A 450 -11.34 19.55 -21.61
C GLN A 450 -10.82 21.00 -21.67
N ASN A 451 -9.77 21.29 -20.91
CA ASN A 451 -9.07 22.59 -20.93
C ASN A 451 -8.00 22.73 -22.03
N GLY A 452 -7.80 21.72 -22.89
CA GLY A 452 -6.80 21.74 -23.97
C GLY A 452 -5.33 21.57 -23.55
N ASN A 453 -5.07 21.27 -22.28
CA ASN A 453 -3.72 21.14 -21.72
C ASN A 453 -3.09 19.75 -21.96
N VAL A 454 -3.87 18.76 -22.39
CA VAL A 454 -3.44 17.37 -22.61
C VAL A 454 -3.84 16.92 -24.02
N GLN A 455 -2.94 16.24 -24.72
CA GLN A 455 -3.19 15.70 -26.06
C GLN A 455 -3.94 14.36 -26.00
N GLN A 456 -4.77 14.08 -27.01
CA GLN A 456 -5.53 12.83 -27.14
C GLN A 456 -4.64 11.57 -27.05
N GLN A 457 -3.43 11.61 -27.63
CA GLN A 457 -2.45 10.52 -27.55
C GLN A 457 -2.00 10.22 -26.11
N THR A 458 -1.90 11.24 -25.26
CA THR A 458 -1.57 11.09 -23.84
C THR A 458 -2.71 10.42 -23.07
N LEU A 459 -3.97 10.81 -23.33
CA LEU A 459 -5.13 10.11 -22.76
C LEU A 459 -5.15 8.63 -23.15
N HIS A 460 -5.00 8.32 -24.43
CA HIS A 460 -4.99 6.94 -24.93
C HIS A 460 -3.87 6.11 -24.29
N ARG A 461 -2.65 6.66 -24.18
CA ARG A 461 -1.53 6.00 -23.51
C ARG A 461 -1.80 5.73 -22.03
N ILE A 462 -2.40 6.69 -21.32
CA ILE A 462 -2.67 6.52 -19.88
C ILE A 462 -3.84 5.56 -19.65
N LEU A 463 -4.89 5.59 -20.49
CA LEU A 463 -5.94 4.56 -20.49
C LEU A 463 -5.33 3.16 -20.65
N GLN A 464 -4.46 2.95 -21.63
CA GLN A 464 -3.76 1.66 -21.81
C GLN A 464 -2.97 1.23 -20.57
N ILE A 465 -2.19 2.14 -19.96
CA ILE A 465 -1.43 1.86 -18.74
C ILE A 465 -2.36 1.51 -17.58
N SER A 466 -3.42 2.28 -17.36
CA SER A 466 -4.38 2.05 -16.28
C SER A 466 -5.15 0.74 -16.45
N THR A 467 -5.66 0.46 -17.65
CA THR A 467 -6.38 -0.79 -17.96
C THR A 467 -5.48 -2.01 -17.76
N GLU A 468 -4.20 -1.94 -18.14
CA GLU A 468 -3.28 -3.06 -17.95
C GLU A 468 -2.83 -3.22 -16.50
N ALA A 469 -2.57 -2.12 -15.79
CA ALA A 469 -2.27 -2.15 -14.36
C ALA A 469 -3.43 -2.74 -13.53
N LEU A 470 -4.67 -2.34 -13.84
CA LEU A 470 -5.88 -2.83 -13.16
C LEU A 470 -6.23 -4.30 -13.45
N LYS A 471 -5.67 -4.91 -14.49
CA LYS A 471 -5.73 -6.38 -14.69
C LYS A 471 -4.70 -7.12 -13.84
N GLN A 472 -3.53 -6.53 -13.60
CA GLN A 472 -2.41 -7.19 -12.93
C GLN A 472 -2.49 -7.15 -11.41
N VAL A 473 -3.15 -6.15 -10.83
CA VAL A 473 -3.45 -6.10 -9.39
C VAL A 473 -4.37 -7.26 -8.95
N PRO A 474 -4.31 -7.69 -7.68
CA PRO A 474 -5.20 -8.71 -7.12
C PRO A 474 -6.69 -8.40 -7.32
N GLN A 475 -7.40 -9.34 -7.96
CA GLN A 475 -8.82 -9.25 -8.27
C GLN A 475 -9.70 -9.68 -7.07
N CYS A 476 -11.01 -9.82 -7.27
CA CYS A 476 -12.04 -10.07 -6.24
C CYS A 476 -12.37 -8.89 -5.31
N SER A 477 -12.45 -7.68 -5.88
CA SER A 477 -12.99 -6.50 -5.21
C SER A 477 -14.01 -5.81 -6.11
N GLU A 478 -15.23 -5.65 -5.61
CA GLU A 478 -16.34 -4.98 -6.30
C GLU A 478 -15.98 -3.54 -6.65
N SER A 479 -15.50 -2.77 -5.67
CA SER A 479 -14.99 -1.39 -5.87
C SER A 479 -13.87 -1.28 -6.91
N LEU A 480 -13.04 -2.32 -7.07
CA LEU A 480 -11.97 -2.34 -8.07
C LEU A 480 -12.52 -2.55 -9.48
N GLN A 481 -13.53 -3.41 -9.63
CA GLN A 481 -14.27 -3.56 -10.89
C GLN A 481 -14.99 -2.25 -11.23
N THR A 482 -15.72 -1.66 -10.29
CA THR A 482 -16.40 -0.36 -10.49
C THR A 482 -15.43 0.76 -10.90
N ILE A 483 -14.26 0.87 -10.26
CA ILE A 483 -13.24 1.88 -10.64
C ILE A 483 -12.71 1.62 -12.05
N ARG A 484 -12.38 0.37 -12.37
CA ARG A 484 -11.86 -0.02 -13.69
C ARG A 484 -12.86 0.29 -14.81
N ASP A 485 -14.12 -0.09 -14.60
CA ASP A 485 -15.17 0.02 -15.60
C ASP A 485 -15.54 1.51 -15.78
N ASN A 486 -15.76 2.26 -14.68
CA ASN A 486 -15.96 3.72 -14.72
C ASN A 486 -14.80 4.47 -15.41
N MET A 487 -13.55 4.08 -15.15
CA MET A 487 -12.37 4.72 -15.74
C MET A 487 -12.27 4.44 -17.25
N SER A 488 -12.58 3.20 -17.65
CA SER A 488 -12.65 2.81 -19.06
C SER A 488 -13.72 3.62 -19.80
N ASP A 489 -14.92 3.73 -19.24
CA ASP A 489 -16.03 4.47 -19.85
C ASP A 489 -15.74 5.97 -19.95
N ARG A 490 -15.18 6.56 -18.88
CA ARG A 490 -14.87 8.01 -18.81
C ARG A 490 -13.73 8.44 -19.73
N LEU A 491 -12.70 7.61 -19.89
CA LEU A 491 -11.59 7.92 -20.78
C LEU A 491 -11.91 7.53 -22.24
N GLY A 492 -12.63 6.41 -22.45
CA GLY A 492 -13.08 5.96 -23.77
C GLY A 492 -14.03 6.96 -24.43
N SER A 493 -15.10 7.35 -23.75
CA SER A 493 -16.10 8.28 -24.29
C SER A 493 -15.52 9.63 -24.76
N LEU A 494 -14.45 10.13 -24.15
CA LEU A 494 -13.74 11.35 -24.59
C LEU A 494 -12.88 11.13 -25.84
N LEU A 495 -12.32 9.93 -26.01
CA LEU A 495 -11.57 9.56 -27.21
C LEU A 495 -12.51 9.35 -28.41
N ASP A 496 -13.68 8.75 -28.15
CA ASP A 496 -14.72 8.51 -29.15
C ASP A 496 -15.37 9.82 -29.62
N ALA A 497 -15.77 10.69 -28.68
CA ALA A 497 -16.42 11.97 -28.99
C ALA A 497 -15.55 12.92 -29.86
N GLN A 498 -14.23 12.89 -29.73
CA GLN A 498 -13.35 13.61 -30.67
C GLN A 498 -13.17 12.89 -32.01
N SER A 499 -13.20 11.56 -32.03
CA SER A 499 -13.09 10.79 -33.27
C SER A 499 -14.30 11.03 -34.18
N GLU A 500 -15.52 11.06 -33.63
CA GLU A 500 -16.74 11.43 -34.34
C GLU A 500 -16.72 12.88 -34.84
N MET A 501 -16.15 13.80 -34.05
CA MET A 501 -16.02 15.20 -34.46
C MET A 501 -15.05 15.36 -35.64
N VAL A 502 -13.98 14.57 -35.72
CA VAL A 502 -13.03 14.57 -36.85
C VAL A 502 -13.63 13.92 -38.10
N THR A 503 -14.38 12.82 -37.98
CA THR A 503 -15.04 12.18 -39.14
C THR A 503 -16.18 13.01 -39.70
N GLY A 504 -16.97 13.69 -38.87
CA GLY A 504 -18.06 14.57 -39.31
C GLY A 504 -17.61 15.76 -40.18
N PHE A 505 -16.39 16.26 -40.01
CA PHE A 505 -15.80 17.28 -40.90
C PHE A 505 -15.36 16.72 -42.26
N ILE A 506 -15.06 15.42 -42.35
CA ILE A 506 -14.66 14.78 -43.61
C ILE A 506 -15.88 14.47 -44.47
N GLU A 507 -17.00 13.98 -43.88
CA GLU A 507 -18.21 13.65 -44.66
C GLU A 507 -18.94 14.88 -45.23
N HIS A 508 -18.86 16.05 -44.57
CA HIS A 508 -19.41 17.31 -45.10
C HIS A 508 -18.55 18.00 -46.17
N SER A 509 -17.40 17.42 -46.55
CA SER A 509 -16.47 18.00 -47.54
C SER A 509 -16.60 17.41 -48.96
N SER A 510 -17.58 16.54 -49.21
CA SER A 510 -17.71 15.78 -50.46
C SER A 510 -19.11 15.85 -51.09
N GLU A 511 -19.44 16.98 -51.73
CA GLU A 511 -20.44 17.02 -52.80
C GLU A 511 -19.81 16.53 -54.12
N PRO A 512 -20.33 15.46 -54.76
CA PRO A 512 -19.86 15.04 -56.07
C PRO A 512 -20.61 15.76 -57.19
N SER A 513 -19.89 16.55 -57.99
CA SER A 513 -20.40 17.06 -59.27
C SER A 513 -20.72 15.90 -60.25
N PRO A 514 -21.87 15.90 -60.94
CA PRO A 514 -22.30 14.77 -61.76
C PRO A 514 -21.72 14.79 -63.18
N GLY A 515 -21.11 13.67 -63.62
CA GLY A 515 -20.83 13.45 -65.05
C GLY A 515 -19.91 12.26 -65.36
N GLY A 516 -20.24 11.48 -66.40
CA GLY A 516 -19.24 10.66 -67.11
C GLY A 516 -19.28 9.15 -66.90
N THR A 517 -20.39 8.53 -67.31
CA THR A 517 -20.58 7.10 -67.63
C THR A 517 -19.38 6.21 -68.04
N ALA A 518 -19.37 5.00 -67.44
CA ALA A 518 -19.14 3.68 -68.06
C ALA A 518 -17.72 3.21 -68.47
N GLY A 519 -17.36 1.97 -68.11
CA GLY A 519 -16.22 1.27 -68.76
C GLY A 519 -15.62 0.02 -68.10
N VAL A 520 -16.41 -1.05 -67.89
CA VAL A 520 -16.02 -2.48 -67.93
C VAL A 520 -14.73 -2.99 -67.23
N ALA A 521 -14.96 -3.96 -66.33
CA ALA A 521 -14.02 -4.81 -65.62
C ALA A 521 -13.00 -5.63 -66.46
N GLN A 522 -11.92 -6.08 -65.79
CA GLN A 522 -11.47 -7.48 -65.58
C GLN A 522 -9.95 -7.76 -65.69
N ASN A 523 -9.50 -8.63 -64.77
CA ASN A 523 -8.36 -9.56 -64.83
C ASN A 523 -6.92 -9.06 -64.61
N GLY A 524 -6.27 -9.63 -63.59
CA GLY A 524 -5.21 -10.60 -63.89
C GLY A 524 -3.90 -10.48 -63.12
N ALA A 525 -3.78 -11.26 -62.04
CA ALA A 525 -2.57 -11.89 -61.47
C ALA A 525 -1.15 -11.49 -61.95
N GLY A 526 -0.25 -11.23 -60.99
CA GLY A 526 1.20 -11.21 -61.19
C GLY A 526 1.95 -10.98 -59.88
N ASN A 527 2.87 -11.88 -59.52
CA ASN A 527 3.62 -11.87 -58.25
C ASN A 527 5.15 -11.80 -58.53
N PHE A 528 5.96 -11.54 -57.50
CA PHE A 528 7.44 -11.55 -57.46
C PHE A 528 8.27 -10.36 -58.03
N ASP A 529 8.74 -9.53 -57.09
CA ASP A 529 10.14 -9.42 -56.61
C ASP A 529 11.33 -8.77 -57.38
N PHE A 530 12.07 -8.02 -56.54
CA PHE A 530 13.52 -7.71 -56.49
C PHE A 530 14.29 -6.93 -57.58
N SER A 531 14.87 -5.82 -57.11
CA SER A 531 16.19 -5.24 -57.43
C SER A 531 16.44 -4.64 -58.83
N ASN A 532 16.65 -3.32 -58.87
CA ASN A 532 18.00 -2.72 -58.89
C ASN A 532 17.97 -1.18 -59.05
N SER A 533 18.83 -0.48 -58.29
CA SER A 533 19.35 0.85 -58.67
C SER A 533 20.52 0.65 -59.66
N PRO A 534 20.83 1.60 -60.57
CA PRO A 534 21.59 2.82 -60.22
C PRO A 534 21.04 4.08 -60.98
N THR A 535 21.62 5.28 -61.02
CA THR A 535 23.02 5.75 -60.93
C THR A 535 23.11 7.25 -60.59
N ASN A 536 24.29 7.73 -60.18
CA ASN A 536 24.59 9.12 -59.78
C ASN A 536 24.73 10.13 -60.94
N ALA A 537 24.39 11.40 -60.66
CA ALA A 537 25.12 12.66 -60.97
C ALA A 537 24.16 13.86 -60.76
N GLY A 538 24.51 15.04 -60.25
CA GLY A 538 25.81 15.62 -59.86
C GLY A 538 25.89 17.09 -60.34
N LEU A 539 26.48 18.01 -59.54
CA LEU A 539 26.72 19.45 -59.80
C LEU A 539 25.50 20.40 -59.66
N ASP A 540 25.62 21.69 -59.30
CA ASP A 540 26.51 22.39 -58.33
C ASP A 540 26.00 23.84 -58.07
N ALA A 541 26.63 24.55 -57.13
CA ALA A 541 26.77 26.04 -57.06
C ALA A 541 25.63 26.98 -56.54
N THR A 542 25.80 27.43 -55.28
CA THR A 542 25.80 28.84 -54.78
C THR A 542 24.65 29.84 -55.10
N ALA A 543 23.97 30.38 -54.05
CA ALA A 543 24.24 31.71 -53.44
C ALA A 543 23.05 32.37 -52.67
N ALA A 544 23.35 32.87 -51.45
CA ALA A 544 22.77 34.04 -50.75
C ALA A 544 21.24 34.24 -50.50
N TYR A 545 20.80 33.93 -49.26
CA TYR A 545 20.11 34.80 -48.25
C TYR A 545 18.91 35.74 -48.57
N PRO A 546 18.07 36.15 -47.58
CA PRO A 546 17.94 35.70 -46.17
C PRO A 546 16.49 35.47 -45.63
N SER A 547 16.43 34.94 -44.40
CA SER A 547 15.52 35.33 -43.28
C SER A 547 14.60 34.24 -42.73
N GLY A 548 14.46 34.17 -41.40
CA GLY A 548 13.39 33.43 -40.70
C GLY A 548 13.79 32.40 -39.64
N ASN A 549 13.98 32.86 -38.39
CA ASN A 549 13.72 32.14 -37.13
C ASN A 549 14.22 30.69 -36.94
N GLY A 550 15.42 30.54 -36.34
CA GLY A 550 15.90 29.29 -35.72
C GLY A 550 15.78 29.33 -34.19
N ALA A 551 15.39 28.20 -33.59
CA ALA A 551 15.12 28.04 -32.15
C ALA A 551 16.31 28.35 -31.23
N ARG A 552 16.01 28.87 -30.02
CA ARG A 552 16.92 28.84 -28.87
C ARG A 552 16.64 27.59 -28.02
N PRO A 553 17.64 26.75 -27.68
CA PRO A 553 17.48 25.73 -26.66
C PRO A 553 17.48 26.37 -25.26
N CYS A 554 16.55 25.96 -24.40
CA CYS A 554 16.55 26.38 -23.00
C CYS A 554 17.71 25.72 -22.24
N ILE A 555 18.72 26.53 -21.91
CA ILE A 555 19.81 26.15 -21.02
C ILE A 555 19.26 26.09 -19.59
N HIS A 556 19.50 24.99 -18.88
CA HIS A 556 19.25 24.92 -17.44
C HIS A 556 20.22 25.84 -16.69
N THR A 557 19.70 26.90 -16.09
CA THR A 557 20.34 27.61 -14.97
C THR A 557 19.56 27.33 -13.70
N PRO A 558 20.21 26.89 -12.60
CA PRO A 558 19.53 26.73 -11.32
C PRO A 558 19.13 28.12 -10.78
N LEU A 559 17.89 28.27 -10.36
CA LEU A 559 17.44 29.48 -9.67
C LEU A 559 17.92 29.43 -8.23
N ASP A 560 18.78 30.39 -7.91
CA ASP A 560 19.38 30.60 -6.60
C ASP A 560 18.29 31.04 -5.60
N MET A 561 17.74 30.08 -4.86
CA MET A 561 16.78 30.32 -3.78
C MET A 561 17.56 30.56 -2.50
N SER A 562 17.59 31.83 -2.07
CA SER A 562 18.26 32.25 -0.84
C SER A 562 17.79 31.42 0.37
N VAL A 563 18.77 30.97 1.17
CA VAL A 563 18.55 30.19 2.38
C VAL A 563 17.73 31.00 3.40
N ALA A 564 16.42 30.76 3.46
CA ALA A 564 15.59 31.14 4.59
C ALA A 564 15.91 30.20 5.78
N SER A 565 16.02 30.78 6.98
CA SER A 565 16.67 30.15 8.12
C SER A 565 15.99 28.89 8.66
N PHE A 566 16.80 27.87 8.92
CA PHE A 566 16.46 26.52 9.42
C PHE A 566 16.05 26.49 10.92
N GLU A 567 15.69 27.63 11.50
CA GLU A 567 15.74 27.85 12.96
C GLU A 567 14.41 27.70 13.71
N GLN A 568 13.27 27.55 13.03
CA GLN A 568 11.97 27.50 13.72
C GLN A 568 11.48 26.06 14.02
N TRP A 569 12.32 25.25 14.68
CA TRP A 569 11.97 24.21 15.68
C TRP A 569 13.27 23.70 16.32
N ASP A 570 13.45 23.83 17.64
CA ASP A 570 14.72 23.45 18.29
C ASP A 570 14.97 21.93 18.23
N TRP A 571 16.22 21.55 17.91
CA TRP A 571 16.54 20.24 17.33
C TRP A 571 17.34 19.28 18.25
N ASN A 572 17.69 19.60 19.51
CA ASN A 572 18.73 18.84 20.25
C ASN A 572 18.33 18.22 21.62
N SER A 573 18.11 16.89 21.74
CA SER A 573 18.19 16.17 23.03
C SER A 573 18.16 14.61 22.95
N PHE A 574 19.20 13.96 23.53
CA PHE A 574 19.35 12.54 23.96
C PHE A 574 19.57 11.39 22.95
N ALA A 575 20.16 10.29 23.46
CA ALA A 575 20.86 9.21 22.73
C ALA A 575 20.59 7.79 23.30
N GLU A 576 20.94 6.75 22.55
CA GLU A 576 20.54 5.33 22.75
C GLU A 576 21.72 4.34 22.97
N ALA A 577 21.40 3.06 23.27
CA ALA A 577 22.32 1.91 23.27
C ALA A 577 21.60 0.58 22.88
N HIS A 578 22.31 -0.36 22.24
CA HIS A 578 21.79 -1.60 21.59
C HIS A 578 22.06 -2.92 22.36
N LEU A 579 21.44 -4.05 21.93
CA LEU A 579 21.99 -5.43 21.83
C LEU A 579 20.97 -6.45 21.18
N ASP A 580 21.42 -7.65 20.76
CA ASP A 580 20.81 -8.51 19.68
C ASP A 580 20.38 -9.99 20.01
N PHE A 581 19.64 -10.63 19.07
CA PHE A 581 19.68 -12.04 18.54
C PHE A 581 18.48 -13.05 18.58
N ASP A 582 18.04 -13.46 17.36
CA ASP A 582 17.61 -14.76 16.74
C ASP A 582 16.40 -15.70 17.12
N ASP A 583 15.91 -16.46 16.10
CA ASP A 583 14.56 -17.12 15.93
C ASP A 583 14.57 -18.48 15.15
N HIS A 584 13.54 -19.35 15.32
CA HIS A 584 13.07 -20.53 14.53
C HIS A 584 11.62 -20.97 14.98
N GLY A 585 10.69 -21.59 14.23
CA GLY A 585 10.52 -21.89 12.79
C GLY A 585 9.46 -22.99 12.40
N GLU A 586 8.25 -22.60 11.91
CA GLU A 586 7.31 -23.38 11.01
C GLU A 586 6.64 -24.74 11.47
N SER A 587 5.73 -25.46 10.75
CA SER A 587 4.56 -25.15 9.84
C SER A 587 3.73 -26.42 9.42
N MET A 588 2.37 -26.37 9.25
CA MET A 588 1.52 -27.14 8.26
C MET A 588 -0.01 -26.84 8.37
N PHE A 589 -0.76 -26.61 7.26
CA PHE A 589 -2.23 -26.29 7.28
C PHE A 589 -3.09 -26.63 6.03
N LEU A 590 -2.54 -26.97 4.86
CA LEU A 590 -3.26 -26.80 3.56
C LEU A 590 -4.30 -27.87 3.15
N SER A 591 -4.56 -28.91 3.96
CA SER A 591 -5.43 -30.03 3.60
C SER A 591 -6.94 -29.81 3.84
N GLU A 592 -7.34 -28.93 4.76
CA GLU A 592 -8.70 -28.89 5.31
C GLU A 592 -9.76 -28.16 4.44
N HIS A 593 -9.37 -27.59 3.29
CA HIS A 593 -10.24 -26.69 2.51
C HIS A 593 -10.58 -27.18 1.10
N GLY A 594 -10.40 -28.47 0.80
CA GLY A 594 -10.96 -29.11 -0.40
C GLY A 594 -10.42 -28.61 -1.74
N LEU A 595 -9.29 -27.88 -1.75
CA LEU A 595 -8.65 -27.34 -2.96
C LEU A 595 -7.87 -28.39 -3.77
N LEU A 596 -7.74 -29.62 -3.25
CA LEU A 596 -7.28 -30.78 -4.00
C LEU A 596 -8.45 -31.72 -4.26
N GLY A 597 -8.93 -31.73 -5.50
CA GLY A 597 -9.88 -32.73 -5.96
C GLY A 597 -9.26 -34.13 -5.93
N VAL A 598 -10.06 -35.12 -5.56
CA VAL A 598 -9.65 -36.53 -5.47
C VAL A 598 -9.19 -37.04 -6.84
N CYS A 599 -7.87 -37.18 -7.04
CA CYS A 599 -7.34 -38.05 -8.10
C CYS A 599 -7.39 -39.49 -7.59
N GLY A 600 -8.18 -40.33 -8.27
CA GLY A 600 -8.56 -41.66 -7.79
C GLY A 600 -7.42 -42.69 -7.78
N ASN A 601 -7.65 -43.75 -7.01
CA ASN A 601 -6.79 -44.93 -6.94
C ASN A 601 -6.54 -45.51 -8.34
N ILE A 602 -5.27 -45.64 -8.71
CA ILE A 602 -4.81 -46.58 -9.73
C ILE A 602 -3.81 -47.52 -9.06
N ASN A 603 -4.28 -48.71 -8.70
CA ASN A 603 -3.41 -49.81 -8.31
C ASN A 603 -2.68 -50.32 -9.55
N HIS A 604 -1.36 -50.40 -9.51
CA HIS A 604 -0.62 -51.42 -10.25
C HIS A 604 0.55 -51.95 -9.40
N PRO A 605 0.80 -53.27 -9.41
CA PRO A 605 1.79 -53.89 -8.55
C PRO A 605 3.17 -53.90 -9.20
N ILE A 606 4.23 -53.86 -8.39
CA ILE A 606 5.59 -54.21 -8.83
C ILE A 606 6.12 -55.30 -7.90
N HIS A 607 6.36 -56.48 -8.47
CA HIS A 607 7.17 -57.53 -7.88
C HIS A 607 8.65 -57.07 -7.83
N SER A 608 9.32 -57.32 -6.72
CA SER A 608 10.76 -57.63 -6.74
C SER A 608 11.09 -58.56 -5.57
N GLU A 609 11.22 -59.85 -5.85
CA GLU A 609 11.87 -60.79 -4.94
C GLU A 609 13.37 -60.49 -4.90
N VAL A 610 13.96 -60.52 -3.70
CA VAL A 610 15.37 -60.87 -3.51
C VAL A 610 15.44 -61.81 -2.29
N PRO A 611 15.97 -63.04 -2.43
CA PRO A 611 16.00 -64.00 -1.33
C PRO A 611 17.33 -63.94 -0.55
N THR A 612 17.25 -64.14 0.76
CA THR A 612 18.39 -64.60 1.58
C THR A 612 17.88 -65.52 2.69
N ASN A 613 18.40 -66.76 2.68
CA ASN A 613 18.36 -67.84 3.68
C ASN A 613 17.57 -67.62 4.99
#